data_AF-A0A2D6F2S4-F1
#
_entry.id   AF-A0A2D6F2S4-F1
#
_cell.length_a   1.000
_cell.length_b   1.000
_cell.length_c   1.000
_cell.angle_alpha   90.00
_cell.angle_beta   90.00
_cell.angle_gamma   90.00
#
_symmetry.space_group_name_H-M   'P 1'
#
loop_
_entity.id
_entity.type
_entity.pdbx_description
1 polymer ?
#
loop_
_entity_poly.entity_id
_entity_poly.type
_entity_poly.pdbx_seq_one_letter_code
_entity_poly.pdbx_strand_id
1 'polypeptide(L)'
;MKQVLTKDFWKQRLEDIPNKDLLHFSVLTCSKEDWKTLHRMHLTIINKHIDVKKDNVLDLGCGYGRMAKYISNYTGGDLSPDLLDVAKEQNPTKLFIECDGRTLPFENKQFDWTIIISLKTMIVNNCGGDVWSEIKKEICRVSDRCLMLEYGDLFPETSGMPRKLGFTPSYEIMEQDNISKYYIKFK
;
A
#
# COMPACT_ATOMS: atom_id res chain seq x y z
N MET A 1 13.72 -13.38 -5.23
CA MET A 1 13.02 -13.10 -6.51
C MET A 1 12.77 -11.59 -6.52
N LYS A 2 13.62 -10.76 -7.15
CA LYS A 2 13.61 -9.29 -6.97
C LYS A 2 12.66 -8.53 -7.93
N GLN A 3 11.79 -9.23 -8.65
CA GLN A 3 10.98 -8.64 -9.73
C GLN A 3 10.01 -7.57 -9.24
N VAL A 4 9.52 -7.65 -7.99
CA VAL A 4 8.59 -6.64 -7.42
C VAL A 4 9.21 -5.24 -7.28
N LEU A 5 10.54 -5.12 -7.39
CA LEU A 5 11.28 -3.85 -7.41
C LEU A 5 11.61 -3.37 -8.83
N THR A 6 10.97 -3.93 -9.87
CA THR A 6 11.14 -3.45 -11.25
C THR A 6 9.85 -2.83 -11.75
N LYS A 7 9.98 -1.78 -12.57
CA LYS A 7 8.83 -1.14 -13.23
C LYS A 7 8.09 -2.11 -14.14
N ASP A 8 8.85 -2.93 -14.88
CA ASP A 8 8.31 -3.92 -15.83
C ASP A 8 7.36 -4.93 -15.16
N PHE A 9 7.65 -5.34 -13.93
CA PHE A 9 6.76 -6.27 -13.21
C PHE A 9 5.37 -5.65 -12.99
N TRP A 10 5.31 -4.39 -12.56
CA TRP A 10 4.04 -3.70 -12.31
C TRP A 10 3.33 -3.30 -13.59
N LYS A 11 4.09 -2.93 -14.63
CA LYS A 11 3.56 -2.71 -15.97
C LYS A 11 2.87 -3.96 -16.50
N GLN A 12 3.52 -5.12 -16.43
CA GLN A 12 2.93 -6.39 -16.87
C GLN A 12 1.63 -6.70 -16.11
N ARG A 13 1.61 -6.51 -14.78
CA ARG A 13 0.39 -6.71 -13.98
C ARG A 13 -0.77 -5.79 -14.39
N LEU A 14 -0.47 -4.58 -14.84
CA LEU A 14 -1.47 -3.64 -15.35
C LEU A 14 -1.96 -4.03 -16.75
N GLU A 15 -1.06 -4.53 -17.61
CA GLU A 15 -1.40 -5.04 -18.95
C GLU A 15 -2.21 -6.35 -18.91
N ASP A 16 -1.97 -7.20 -17.90
CA ASP A 16 -2.67 -8.47 -17.71
C ASP A 16 -4.08 -8.35 -17.14
N ILE A 17 -4.57 -7.14 -16.82
CA ILE A 17 -5.93 -6.97 -16.29
C ILE A 17 -6.97 -7.38 -17.35
N PRO A 18 -7.92 -8.29 -17.04
CA PRO A 18 -8.88 -8.76 -18.05
C PRO A 18 -9.81 -7.66 -18.59
N ASN A 19 -10.08 -6.64 -17.77
CA ASN A 19 -10.82 -5.44 -18.14
C ASN A 19 -10.60 -4.34 -17.10
N LYS A 20 -10.94 -3.09 -17.47
CA LYS A 20 -10.74 -1.91 -16.62
C LYS A 20 -11.54 -1.92 -15.30
N ASP A 21 -12.67 -2.65 -15.22
CA ASP A 21 -13.44 -2.79 -13.98
C ASP A 21 -12.76 -3.71 -12.94
N LEU A 22 -11.66 -4.35 -13.32
CA LEU A 22 -10.84 -5.22 -12.48
C LEU A 22 -9.45 -4.59 -12.23
N LEU A 23 -9.36 -3.26 -12.23
CA LEU A 23 -8.09 -2.56 -11.99
C LEU A 23 -7.37 -3.03 -10.72
N HIS A 24 -8.10 -3.49 -9.70
CA HIS A 24 -7.49 -4.05 -8.49
C HIS A 24 -6.61 -5.28 -8.74
N PHE A 25 -6.80 -5.99 -9.85
CA PHE A 25 -5.93 -7.11 -10.25
C PHE A 25 -4.49 -6.65 -10.50
N SER A 26 -4.26 -5.37 -10.85
CA SER A 26 -2.91 -4.82 -10.99
C SER A 26 -2.12 -4.86 -9.68
N VAL A 27 -2.78 -4.83 -8.52
CA VAL A 27 -2.13 -4.85 -7.19
C VAL A 27 -2.41 -6.12 -6.39
N LEU A 28 -3.61 -6.70 -6.52
CA LEU A 28 -4.02 -7.95 -5.87
C LEU A 28 -5.10 -8.67 -6.69
N THR A 29 -4.80 -9.89 -7.12
CA THR A 29 -5.78 -10.75 -7.79
C THR A 29 -6.70 -11.41 -6.75
N CYS A 30 -7.89 -10.85 -6.56
CA CYS A 30 -8.97 -11.37 -5.69
C CYS A 30 -10.36 -11.04 -6.25
N SER A 31 -11.43 -11.58 -5.67
CA SER A 31 -12.79 -11.28 -6.15
C SER A 31 -13.16 -9.80 -5.93
N LYS A 32 -14.17 -9.28 -6.65
CA LYS A 32 -14.63 -7.90 -6.45
C LYS A 32 -15.19 -7.69 -5.03
N GLU A 33 -15.84 -8.70 -4.45
CA GLU A 33 -16.45 -8.60 -3.12
C GLU A 33 -15.40 -8.55 -2.01
N ASP A 34 -14.40 -9.40 -2.16
CA ASP A 34 -13.17 -9.42 -1.39
C ASP A 34 -12.44 -8.09 -1.41
N TRP A 35 -12.27 -7.51 -2.60
CA TRP A 35 -11.65 -6.21 -2.76
C TRP A 35 -12.44 -5.09 -2.06
N LYS A 36 -13.77 -5.10 -2.18
CA LYS A 36 -14.66 -4.16 -1.47
C LYS A 36 -14.54 -4.29 0.04
N THR A 37 -14.47 -5.53 0.54
CA THR A 37 -14.32 -5.81 1.96
C THR A 37 -12.98 -5.29 2.48
N LEU A 38 -11.87 -5.61 1.82
CA LEU A 38 -10.54 -5.08 2.14
C LEU A 38 -10.51 -3.55 2.09
N HIS A 39 -11.09 -2.95 1.05
CA HIS A 39 -11.18 -1.50 0.90
C HIS A 39 -11.89 -0.84 2.09
N ARG A 40 -13.07 -1.35 2.46
CA ARG A 40 -13.85 -0.84 3.59
C ARG A 40 -13.07 -0.97 4.90
N MET A 41 -12.42 -2.11 5.12
CA MET A 41 -11.63 -2.34 6.32
C MET A 41 -10.43 -1.39 6.43
N HIS A 42 -9.67 -1.21 5.35
CA HIS A 42 -8.54 -0.27 5.33
C HIS A 42 -9.02 1.16 5.63
N LEU A 43 -10.13 1.60 5.01
CA LEU A 43 -10.72 2.90 5.33
C LEU A 43 -11.16 3.03 6.77
N THR A 44 -11.76 1.99 7.37
CA THR A 44 -12.14 2.03 8.79
C THR A 44 -10.91 2.20 9.69
N ILE A 45 -9.81 1.51 9.41
CA ILE A 45 -8.58 1.59 10.22
C ILE A 45 -7.90 2.95 10.01
N ILE A 46 -7.81 3.43 8.75
CA ILE A 46 -7.26 4.76 8.45
C ILE A 46 -8.03 5.84 9.22
N ASN A 47 -9.36 5.87 9.12
CA ASN A 47 -10.19 6.87 9.83
C ASN A 47 -10.14 6.75 11.36
N LYS A 48 -9.71 5.61 11.90
CA LYS A 48 -9.54 5.42 13.35
C LYS A 48 -8.27 6.09 13.87
N HIS A 49 -7.22 6.19 13.04
CA HIS A 49 -5.88 6.58 13.48
C HIS A 49 -5.38 7.90 12.87
N ILE A 50 -5.89 8.27 11.69
CA ILE A 50 -5.45 9.43 10.93
C ILE A 50 -6.59 10.44 10.86
N ASP A 51 -6.33 11.72 11.21
CA ASP A 51 -7.25 12.81 10.90
C ASP A 51 -7.14 13.12 9.40
N VAL A 52 -7.93 12.41 8.59
CA VAL A 52 -7.89 12.47 7.13
C VAL A 52 -8.11 13.86 6.54
N LYS A 53 -8.55 14.84 7.35
CA LYS A 53 -8.72 16.23 6.92
C LYS A 53 -7.53 17.12 7.23
N LYS A 54 -6.67 16.75 8.17
CA LYS A 54 -5.59 17.60 8.70
C LYS A 54 -4.21 16.99 8.52
N ASP A 55 -4.06 15.71 8.84
CA ASP A 55 -2.78 15.02 8.81
C ASP A 55 -2.21 15.01 7.39
N ASN A 56 -0.92 15.33 7.26
CA ASN A 56 -0.18 15.20 6.02
C ASN A 56 0.30 13.75 5.85
N VAL A 57 -0.18 13.09 4.79
CA VAL A 57 -0.04 11.64 4.60
C VAL A 57 0.74 11.31 3.35
N LEU A 58 1.76 10.46 3.50
CA LEU A 58 2.41 9.73 2.42
C LEU A 58 1.77 8.34 2.28
N ASP A 59 1.31 7.98 1.09
CA ASP A 59 0.90 6.61 0.75
C ASP A 59 2.02 5.97 -0.09
N LEU A 60 2.87 5.18 0.56
CA LEU A 60 4.05 4.57 -0.08
C LEU A 60 3.69 3.19 -0.64
N GLY A 61 3.91 3.02 -1.95
CA GLY A 61 3.32 1.94 -2.73
C GLY A 61 1.85 2.18 -3.03
N CYS A 62 1.47 3.41 -3.42
CA CYS A 62 0.07 3.80 -3.58
C CYS A 62 -0.65 3.09 -4.75
N GLY A 63 0.11 2.45 -5.65
CA GLY A 63 -0.38 1.88 -6.90
C GLY A 63 -1.18 2.91 -7.69
N TYR A 64 -2.39 2.53 -8.09
CA TYR A 64 -3.30 3.41 -8.83
C TYR A 64 -4.05 4.44 -7.94
N GLY A 65 -3.60 4.68 -6.70
CA GLY A 65 -4.11 5.77 -5.85
C GLY A 65 -5.47 5.51 -5.21
N ARG A 66 -5.79 4.26 -4.84
CA ARG A 66 -7.12 3.89 -4.30
C ARG A 66 -7.52 4.68 -3.04
N MET A 67 -6.56 5.10 -2.22
CA MET A 67 -6.80 5.86 -0.97
C MET A 67 -6.86 7.38 -1.17
N ALA A 68 -6.36 7.89 -2.30
CA ALA A 68 -6.08 9.30 -2.51
C ALA A 68 -7.29 10.21 -2.28
N LYS A 69 -8.47 9.84 -2.79
CA LYS A 69 -9.70 10.63 -2.63
C LYS A 69 -10.25 10.73 -1.19
N TYR A 70 -9.77 9.90 -0.27
CA TYR A 70 -10.28 9.84 1.10
C TYR A 70 -9.45 10.67 2.09
N ILE A 71 -8.29 11.17 1.66
CA ILE A 71 -7.35 11.90 2.50
C ILE A 71 -7.10 13.28 1.86
N SER A 72 -7.26 14.35 2.62
CA SER A 72 -7.13 15.72 2.11
C SER A 72 -5.69 16.04 1.72
N ASN A 73 -4.76 15.94 2.67
CA ASN A 73 -3.33 16.23 2.46
C ASN A 73 -2.62 14.92 2.13
N TYR A 74 -2.64 14.56 0.85
CA TYR A 74 -2.20 13.26 0.35
C TYR A 74 -1.10 13.40 -0.68
N THR A 75 -0.02 12.64 -0.49
CA THR A 75 1.02 12.39 -1.49
C THR A 75 1.10 10.88 -1.74
N GLY A 76 0.91 10.45 -2.99
CA GLY A 76 1.13 9.07 -3.40
C GLY A 76 2.55 8.86 -3.93
N GLY A 77 3.27 7.89 -3.39
CA GLY A 77 4.57 7.46 -3.90
C GLY A 77 4.50 6.03 -4.43
N ASP A 78 4.97 5.78 -5.65
CA ASP A 78 5.07 4.43 -6.20
C ASP A 78 6.28 4.30 -7.13
N LEU A 79 6.79 3.08 -7.31
CA LEU A 79 7.89 2.81 -8.23
C LEU A 79 7.39 2.72 -9.68
N SER A 80 6.11 2.39 -9.88
CA SER A 80 5.50 2.15 -11.19
C SER A 80 4.93 3.43 -11.80
N PRO A 81 5.58 4.02 -12.84
CA PRO A 81 5.04 5.19 -13.51
C PRO A 81 3.67 4.92 -14.15
N ASP A 82 3.46 3.72 -14.71
CA ASP A 82 2.19 3.34 -15.34
C ASP A 82 1.02 3.33 -14.33
N LEU A 83 1.25 2.90 -13.09
CA LEU A 83 0.23 2.97 -12.03
C LEU A 83 -0.02 4.41 -11.58
N LEU A 84 1.03 5.23 -11.50
CA LEU A 84 0.91 6.65 -11.15
C LEU A 84 0.12 7.44 -12.19
N ASP A 85 0.22 7.09 -13.47
CA ASP A 85 -0.57 7.74 -14.52
C ASP A 85 -2.06 7.46 -14.36
N VAL A 86 -2.42 6.21 -14.03
CA VAL A 86 -3.82 5.87 -13.65
C VAL A 86 -4.24 6.62 -12.38
N ALA A 87 -3.34 6.74 -11.39
CA ALA A 87 -3.64 7.42 -10.13
C ALA A 87 -3.94 8.92 -10.33
N LYS A 88 -3.14 9.59 -11.18
CA LYS A 88 -3.32 10.99 -11.58
C LYS A 88 -4.60 11.20 -12.36
N GLU A 89 -4.93 10.30 -13.29
CA GLU A 89 -6.20 10.36 -14.04
C GLU A 89 -7.41 10.28 -13.09
N GLN A 90 -7.36 9.38 -12.10
CA GLN A 90 -8.46 9.20 -11.14
C GLN A 90 -8.53 10.30 -10.07
N ASN A 91 -7.42 10.97 -9.78
CA ASN A 91 -7.32 11.95 -8.70
C ASN A 91 -6.47 13.16 -9.15
N PRO A 92 -6.93 13.97 -10.12
CA PRO A 92 -6.11 15.01 -10.77
C PRO A 92 -5.69 16.16 -9.85
N THR A 93 -6.28 16.26 -8.66
CA THR A 93 -5.96 17.27 -7.65
C THR A 93 -4.93 16.81 -6.61
N LYS A 94 -4.47 15.55 -6.70
CA LYS A 94 -3.53 14.94 -5.74
C LYS A 94 -2.12 14.88 -6.32
N LEU A 95 -1.13 14.85 -5.43
CA LEU A 95 0.27 14.73 -5.79
C LEU A 95 0.67 13.25 -5.87
N PHE A 96 1.29 12.88 -6.99
CA PHE A 96 1.80 11.53 -7.25
C PHE A 96 3.24 11.62 -7.75
N ILE A 97 4.16 10.94 -7.06
CA ILE A 97 5.60 11.01 -7.30
C ILE A 97 6.13 9.60 -7.55
N GLU A 98 6.94 9.45 -8.60
CA GLU A 98 7.71 8.24 -8.80
C GLU A 98 8.84 8.19 -7.77
N CYS A 99 8.89 7.15 -6.94
CA CYS A 99 9.94 6.99 -5.95
C CYS A 99 10.27 5.53 -5.65
N ASP A 100 11.53 5.28 -5.31
CA ASP A 100 11.95 4.04 -4.68
C ASP A 100 11.80 4.17 -3.17
N GLY A 101 11.10 3.23 -2.52
CA GLY A 101 10.90 3.24 -1.08
C GLY A 101 12.19 3.21 -0.25
N ARG A 102 13.32 2.80 -0.86
CA ARG A 102 14.65 2.78 -0.23
C ARG A 102 15.35 4.15 -0.23
N THR A 103 14.88 5.09 -1.04
CA THR A 103 15.43 6.45 -1.17
C THR A 103 14.30 7.43 -1.50
N LEU A 104 13.65 7.96 -0.47
CA LEU A 104 12.48 8.81 -0.62
C LEU A 104 12.88 10.28 -0.89
N PRO A 105 12.32 10.94 -1.91
CA PRO A 105 12.66 12.32 -2.28
C PRO A 105 11.94 13.37 -1.42
N PHE A 106 11.90 13.13 -0.11
CA PHE A 106 11.17 13.96 0.86
C PHE A 106 12.10 14.41 1.98
N GLU A 107 11.75 15.55 2.57
CA GLU A 107 12.46 16.09 3.71
C GLU A 107 12.22 15.24 4.97
N ASN A 108 13.12 15.39 5.95
CA ASN A 108 12.95 14.75 7.24
C ASN A 108 11.67 15.27 7.91
N LYS A 109 10.86 14.36 8.45
CA LYS A 109 9.60 14.68 9.16
C LYS A 109 8.64 15.56 8.35
N GLN A 110 8.58 15.35 7.04
CA GLN A 110 7.64 16.05 6.16
C GLN A 110 6.18 15.61 6.37
N PHE A 111 5.95 14.39 6.84
CA PHE A 111 4.60 13.80 6.98
C PHE A 111 4.29 13.42 8.43
N ASP A 112 3.04 13.61 8.83
CA ASP A 112 2.55 13.09 10.12
C ASP A 112 2.46 11.55 10.06
N TRP A 113 2.02 11.04 8.90
CA TRP A 113 1.82 9.61 8.67
C TRP A 113 2.38 9.14 7.32
N THR A 114 3.01 7.97 7.32
CA THR A 114 3.07 7.11 6.15
C THR A 114 2.04 6.00 6.29
N ILE A 115 1.24 5.75 5.26
CA ILE A 115 0.48 4.51 5.11
C ILE A 115 1.22 3.59 4.13
N ILE A 116 1.27 2.30 4.45
CA ILE A 116 1.66 1.26 3.48
C ILE A 116 0.60 0.18 3.46
N ILE A 117 0.21 -0.25 2.25
CA ILE A 117 -0.81 -1.26 2.06
C ILE A 117 -0.19 -2.44 1.31
N SER A 118 0.03 -3.54 2.03
CA SER A 118 0.63 -4.79 1.51
C SER A 118 1.97 -4.65 0.80
N LEU A 119 2.77 -3.71 1.30
CA LEU A 119 4.15 -3.52 0.86
C LEU A 119 5.14 -4.37 1.66
N LYS A 120 5.03 -4.40 3.00
CA LYS A 120 6.01 -5.05 3.88
C LYS A 120 6.12 -6.54 3.61
N THR A 121 5.00 -7.27 3.66
CA THR A 121 5.01 -8.72 3.42
C THR A 121 5.55 -9.05 2.02
N MET A 122 5.15 -8.28 1.01
CA MET A 122 5.60 -8.45 -0.37
C MET A 122 7.13 -8.24 -0.48
N ILE A 123 7.66 -7.17 0.08
CA ILE A 123 9.10 -6.87 0.05
C ILE A 123 9.88 -7.94 0.80
N VAL A 124 9.47 -8.31 2.01
CA VAL A 124 10.18 -9.32 2.81
C VAL A 124 10.22 -10.66 2.08
N ASN A 125 9.10 -11.11 1.51
CA ASN A 125 9.03 -12.41 0.84
C ASN A 125 9.80 -12.47 -0.48
N ASN A 126 9.92 -11.35 -1.21
CA ASN A 126 10.53 -11.32 -2.54
C ASN A 126 12.00 -10.85 -2.52
N CYS A 127 12.30 -9.88 -1.66
CA CYS A 127 13.55 -9.13 -1.64
C CYS A 127 14.34 -9.28 -0.34
N GLY A 128 13.73 -9.78 0.74
CA GLY A 128 14.38 -10.04 2.03
C GLY A 128 14.23 -8.91 3.06
N GLY A 129 14.57 -9.24 4.31
CA GLY A 129 14.43 -8.33 5.46
C GLY A 129 15.36 -7.12 5.42
N ASP A 130 16.52 -7.23 4.75
CA ASP A 130 17.47 -6.12 4.65
C ASP A 130 16.90 -4.97 3.80
N VAL A 131 16.28 -5.31 2.67
CA VAL A 131 15.59 -4.34 1.80
C VAL A 131 14.42 -3.68 2.53
N TRP A 132 13.63 -4.47 3.27
CA TRP A 132 12.58 -3.91 4.12
C TRP A 132 13.17 -2.96 5.17
N SER A 133 14.33 -3.27 5.74
CA SER A 133 14.99 -2.42 6.73
C SER A 133 15.45 -1.08 6.13
N GLU A 134 15.90 -1.06 4.87
CA GLU A 134 16.19 0.18 4.14
C GLU A 134 14.94 1.03 3.95
N ILE A 135 13.83 0.44 3.49
CA ILE A 135 12.55 1.13 3.31
C ILE A 135 12.04 1.66 4.66
N LYS A 136 12.11 0.84 5.73
CA LYS A 136 11.70 1.23 7.07
C LYS A 136 12.48 2.46 7.56
N LYS A 137 13.79 2.52 7.33
CA LYS A 137 14.63 3.67 7.69
C LYS A 137 14.13 4.95 7.03
N GLU A 138 13.82 4.90 5.74
CA GLU A 138 13.29 6.06 5.02
C GLU A 138 11.91 6.48 5.53
N ILE A 139 11.00 5.52 5.78
CA ILE A 139 9.70 5.80 6.39
C ILE A 139 9.87 6.52 7.74
N CYS A 140 10.74 6.03 8.62
CA CYS A 140 11.02 6.66 9.92
C CYS A 140 11.66 8.06 9.78
N ARG A 141 12.43 8.28 8.71
CA ARG A 141 13.06 9.56 8.41
C ARG A 141 12.04 10.61 7.98
N VAL A 142 11.13 10.26 7.06
CA VAL A 142 10.20 11.23 6.44
C VAL A 142 8.89 11.39 7.21
N SER A 143 8.54 10.44 8.10
CA SER A 143 7.28 10.47 8.84
C SER A 143 7.43 10.34 10.34
N ASP A 144 6.47 10.88 11.09
CA ASP A 144 6.37 10.66 12.54
C ASP A 144 5.86 9.27 12.88
N ARG A 145 4.84 8.80 12.14
CA ARG A 145 4.21 7.49 12.34
C ARG A 145 4.04 6.76 11.02
N CYS A 146 3.90 5.43 11.11
CA CYS A 146 3.53 4.60 9.99
C CYS A 146 2.38 3.65 10.35
N LEU A 147 1.35 3.62 9.51
CA LEU A 147 0.26 2.65 9.58
C LEU A 147 0.46 1.60 8.48
N MET A 148 0.77 0.38 8.89
CA MET A 148 0.97 -0.75 7.97
C MET A 148 -0.29 -1.61 7.94
N LEU A 149 -0.87 -1.77 6.75
CA LEU A 149 -2.09 -2.52 6.50
C LEU A 149 -1.75 -3.72 5.60
N GLU A 150 -2.00 -4.94 6.07
CA GLU A 150 -1.70 -6.15 5.30
C GLU A 150 -3.00 -6.91 4.96
N TYR A 151 -3.06 -7.53 3.78
CA TYR A 151 -4.18 -8.36 3.37
C TYR A 151 -4.39 -9.61 4.26
N GLY A 152 -3.40 -9.95 5.10
CA GLY A 152 -3.35 -11.14 5.98
C GLY A 152 -2.50 -12.27 5.37
N ASP A 153 -2.30 -13.38 6.12
CA ASP A 153 -1.46 -14.51 5.67
C ASP A 153 -2.05 -15.16 4.42
N LEU A 154 -1.38 -14.96 3.27
CA LEU A 154 -1.75 -15.54 1.99
C LEU A 154 -1.40 -17.04 2.00
N PHE A 155 -2.40 -17.92 1.95
CA PHE A 155 -2.16 -19.34 1.62
C PHE A 155 -1.52 -19.45 0.21
N PRO A 156 -0.61 -20.42 -0.01
CA PRO A 156 0.03 -20.60 -1.31
C PRO A 156 -1.00 -20.91 -2.41
N GLU A 157 -0.69 -20.49 -3.63
CA GLU A 157 -1.50 -20.68 -4.83
C GLU A 157 -1.79 -22.17 -5.06
N THR A 158 -3.05 -22.58 -4.93
CA THR A 158 -3.54 -23.78 -5.62
C THR A 158 -4.10 -23.33 -6.96
N SER A 159 -3.41 -23.74 -8.03
CA SER A 159 -3.71 -23.51 -9.45
C SER A 159 -5.18 -23.24 -9.80
N GLY A 160 -5.46 -22.05 -10.32
CA GLY A 160 -6.63 -21.80 -11.19
C GLY A 160 -7.95 -21.42 -10.53
N MET A 161 -8.02 -21.26 -9.20
CA MET A 161 -9.23 -20.70 -8.55
C MET A 161 -8.99 -19.29 -7.98
N PRO A 162 -9.96 -18.37 -8.09
CA PRO A 162 -9.87 -17.10 -7.39
C PRO A 162 -9.74 -17.33 -5.88
N ARG A 163 -8.78 -16.64 -5.24
CA ARG A 163 -8.52 -16.73 -3.80
C ARG A 163 -9.83 -16.51 -3.03
N LYS A 164 -10.31 -17.50 -2.26
CA LYS A 164 -11.34 -17.25 -1.25
C LYS A 164 -10.69 -16.51 -0.09
N LEU A 165 -11.17 -15.31 0.24
CA LEU A 165 -10.70 -14.60 1.43
C LEU A 165 -11.18 -15.29 2.72
N GLY A 166 -10.36 -16.16 3.30
CA GLY A 166 -10.49 -16.66 4.67
C GLY A 166 -9.53 -15.96 5.62
N PHE A 167 -9.59 -14.62 5.73
CA PHE A 167 -8.54 -13.82 6.38
C PHE A 167 -9.00 -13.17 7.69
N THR A 168 -8.04 -13.01 8.60
CA THR A 168 -8.08 -11.98 9.65
C THR A 168 -7.07 -10.90 9.27
N PRO A 169 -7.49 -9.78 8.65
CA PRO A 169 -6.57 -8.69 8.35
C PRO A 169 -5.96 -8.15 9.65
N SER A 170 -4.70 -7.77 9.58
CA SER A 170 -3.96 -7.20 10.70
C SER A 170 -3.38 -5.86 10.29
N TYR A 171 -3.15 -5.01 11.28
CA TYR A 171 -2.45 -3.76 11.06
C TYR A 171 -1.44 -3.53 12.17
N GLU A 172 -0.36 -2.88 11.80
CA GLU A 172 0.70 -2.47 12.72
C GLU A 172 0.80 -0.96 12.69
N ILE A 173 1.03 -0.35 13.85
CA ILE A 173 1.40 1.05 13.96
C ILE A 173 2.85 1.08 14.41
N MET A 174 3.65 1.82 13.67
CA MET A 174 5.05 2.07 13.97
C MET A 174 5.22 3.54 14.33
N GLU A 175 5.75 3.79 15.52
CA GLU A 175 6.17 5.11 15.97
C GLU A 175 7.66 5.01 16.28
N GLN A 176 8.49 5.66 15.45
CA GLN A 176 9.95 5.48 15.49
C GLN A 176 10.33 3.98 15.38
N ASP A 177 11.02 3.42 16.38
CA ASP A 177 11.40 2.00 16.43
C ASP A 177 10.41 1.10 17.18
N ASN A 178 9.36 1.68 17.79
CA ASN A 178 8.35 0.93 18.51
C ASN A 178 7.23 0.47 17.56
N ILE A 179 6.91 -0.82 17.58
CA ILE A 179 5.85 -1.42 16.77
C ILE A 179 4.76 -1.96 17.68
N SER A 180 3.54 -1.45 17.49
CA SER A 180 2.31 -1.98 18.12
C SER A 180 1.50 -2.76 17.09
N LYS A 181 1.25 -4.05 17.34
CA LYS A 181 0.50 -4.93 16.44
C LYS A 181 -0.94 -5.12 16.90
N TYR A 182 -1.88 -4.99 15.97
CA TYR A 182 -3.31 -5.12 16.21
C TYR A 182 -3.93 -6.18 15.30
N TYR A 183 -4.86 -6.96 15.84
CA TYR A 183 -5.64 -7.95 15.11
C TYR A 183 -7.10 -7.54 15.08
N ILE A 184 -7.74 -7.66 13.92
CA ILE A 184 -9.16 -7.32 13.78
C ILE A 184 -9.99 -8.53 14.20
N LYS A 185 -10.74 -8.43 15.30
CA LYS A 185 -11.72 -9.44 15.67
C LYS A 185 -13.01 -9.19 14.90
N PHE A 186 -13.41 -10.13 14.04
CA PHE A 186 -14.76 -10.13 13.48
C PHE A 186 -15.74 -10.59 14.58
N LYS A 187 -16.84 -9.87 14.75
CA LYS A 187 -18.01 -10.32 15.51
C LYS A 187 -18.98 -11.00 14.55
#